data_AF-A0A3D5GLK7-F1
#
_entry.id   AF-A0A3D5GLK7-F1
#
_cell.length_a   1.000
_cell.length_b   1.000
_cell.length_c   1.000
_cell.angle_alpha   90.00
_cell.angle_beta   90.00
_cell.angle_gamma   90.00
#
_symmetry.space_group_name_H-M   'P 1'
#
loop_
_entity.id
_entity.type
_entity.pdbx_description
1 polymer ?
#
loop_
_entity_poly.entity_id
_entity_poly.type
_entity_poly.pdbx_seq_one_letter_code
_entity_poly.pdbx_strand_id
1 'polypeptide(L)'
;PSGIYGNVGQTNYGAAKAGIASFSVIAAQELVRYGVTVNCLAPTALSRLTESLMGGAENISDSAKEAMSPRWIALIATWLCSEEAQNVTGRVFDIRGRHLGIAEGWHLGPTAEQPDEPDELGPVVENLMKAARLNADMSGGDHEGPGFPSQGL
;
A
#
# COMPACT_ATOMS: atom_id res chain seq x y z
N PRO A 1 -6.13 -3.04 0.56
CA PRO A 1 -5.04 -2.03 0.44
C PRO A 1 -5.46 -0.60 0.02
N SER A 2 -6.72 -0.19 0.22
CA SER A 2 -7.22 1.14 -0.21
C SER A 2 -6.50 2.33 0.40
N GLY A 3 -5.88 2.17 1.58
CA GLY A 3 -5.10 3.24 2.21
C GLY A 3 -3.69 3.43 1.64
N ILE A 4 -3.17 2.47 0.87
CA ILE A 4 -1.81 2.55 0.30
C ILE A 4 -1.82 2.73 -1.22
N TYR A 5 -2.87 2.27 -1.92
CA TYR A 5 -3.01 2.41 -3.39
C TYR A 5 -4.22 3.24 -3.85
N GLY A 6 -5.11 3.61 -2.92
CA GLY A 6 -6.37 4.29 -3.25
C GLY A 6 -7.44 3.36 -3.82
N ASN A 7 -8.71 3.59 -3.47
CA ASN A 7 -9.83 2.86 -4.05
C ASN A 7 -11.05 3.77 -4.15
N VAL A 8 -11.67 3.82 -5.33
CA VAL A 8 -12.80 4.69 -5.62
C VAL A 8 -13.97 4.38 -4.66
N GLY A 9 -14.62 5.42 -4.16
CA GLY A 9 -15.72 5.30 -3.18
C GLY A 9 -15.27 5.00 -1.75
N GLN A 10 -13.97 4.95 -1.47
CA GLN A 10 -13.43 4.65 -0.15
C GLN A 10 -12.54 5.78 0.41
N THR A 11 -12.77 7.04 0.04
CA THR A 11 -11.90 8.18 0.45
C THR A 11 -11.69 8.27 1.97
N ASN A 12 -12.75 8.13 2.76
CA ASN A 12 -12.67 8.15 4.23
C ASN A 12 -11.90 6.94 4.79
N TYR A 13 -12.20 5.75 4.29
CA TYR A 13 -11.53 4.51 4.70
C TYR A 13 -10.05 4.52 4.29
N GLY A 14 -9.75 4.94 3.06
CA GLY A 14 -8.42 5.11 2.51
C GLY A 14 -7.59 6.09 3.36
N ALA A 15 -8.12 7.28 3.64
CA ALA A 15 -7.46 8.26 4.50
C ALA A 15 -7.13 7.70 5.88
N ALA A 16 -8.09 7.03 6.54
CA ALA A 16 -7.86 6.43 7.85
C ALA A 16 -6.79 5.32 7.81
N LYS A 17 -6.80 4.47 6.78
CA LYS A 17 -5.83 3.38 6.63
C LYS A 17 -4.44 3.87 6.20
N ALA A 18 -4.36 4.94 5.40
CA ALA A 18 -3.11 5.63 5.11
C ALA A 18 -2.47 6.17 6.40
N GLY A 19 -3.28 6.81 7.25
CA GLY A 19 -2.84 7.30 8.56
C GLY A 19 -2.26 6.19 9.44
N ILE A 20 -2.88 5.01 9.48
CA ILE A 20 -2.35 3.85 10.20
C ILE A 20 -1.01 3.38 9.61
N ALA A 21 -0.88 3.31 8.28
CA ALA A 21 0.38 2.90 7.65
C ALA A 21 1.53 3.87 7.99
N SER A 22 1.30 5.18 7.85
CA SER A 22 2.28 6.21 8.21
C SER A 22 2.58 6.23 9.71
N PHE A 23 1.56 6.06 10.56
CA PHE A 23 1.74 5.94 12.01
C PHE A 23 2.68 4.79 12.36
N SER A 24 2.52 3.62 11.76
CA SER A 24 3.38 2.46 12.01
C SER A 24 4.84 2.72 11.62
N VAL A 25 5.10 3.46 10.52
CA VAL A 25 6.45 3.84 10.10
C VAL A 25 7.10 4.78 11.12
N ILE A 26 6.36 5.80 11.60
CA ILE A 26 6.86 6.74 12.61
C ILE A 26 7.11 6.02 13.95
N ALA A 27 6.13 5.23 14.41
CA ALA A 27 6.24 4.48 15.65
C ALA A 27 7.43 3.50 15.63
N ALA A 28 7.72 2.86 14.49
CA ALA A 28 8.91 2.04 14.32
C ALA A 28 10.21 2.81 14.61
N GLN A 29 10.32 4.05 14.10
CA GLN A 29 11.51 4.90 14.32
C GLN A 29 11.60 5.39 15.77
N GLU A 30 10.48 5.71 16.40
CA GLU A 30 10.44 6.20 17.78
C GLU A 30 10.75 5.10 18.80
N LEU A 31 10.25 3.89 18.57
CA LEU A 31 10.27 2.80 19.54
C LEU A 31 11.49 1.87 19.39
N VAL A 32 12.25 1.96 18.29
CA VAL A 32 13.47 1.15 18.09
C VAL A 32 14.48 1.32 19.23
N ARG A 33 14.55 2.51 19.84
CA ARG A 33 15.43 2.78 20.99
C ARG A 33 15.10 1.95 22.24
N TYR A 34 13.91 1.35 22.29
CA TYR A 34 13.45 0.46 23.36
C TYR A 34 13.44 -1.02 22.94
N GLY A 35 13.97 -1.34 21.76
CA GLY A 35 13.95 -2.70 21.23
C GLY A 35 12.56 -3.17 20.77
N VAL A 36 11.65 -2.25 20.46
CA VAL A 36 10.30 -2.59 19.97
C VAL A 36 10.23 -2.41 18.46
N THR A 37 9.76 -3.44 17.75
CA THR A 37 9.46 -3.37 16.32
C THR A 37 8.00 -3.00 16.08
N VAL A 38 7.74 -2.28 14.98
CA VAL A 38 6.38 -1.93 14.55
C VAL A 38 6.27 -2.16 13.05
N ASN A 39 5.29 -2.93 12.62
CA ASN A 39 4.99 -3.17 11.20
C ASN A 39 3.49 -3.03 10.95
N CYS A 40 3.13 -2.80 9.69
CA CYS A 40 1.74 -2.69 9.25
C CYS A 40 1.40 -3.82 8.29
N LEU A 41 0.18 -4.34 8.38
CA LEU A 41 -0.37 -5.30 7.40
C LEU A 41 -1.46 -4.61 6.58
N ALA A 42 -1.39 -4.74 5.26
CA ALA A 42 -2.42 -4.34 4.31
C ALA A 42 -3.10 -5.59 3.75
N PRO A 43 -4.05 -6.19 4.48
CA PRO A 43 -4.62 -7.49 4.12
C PRO A 43 -5.63 -7.37 2.98
N THR A 44 -5.70 -8.43 2.17
CA THR A 44 -6.84 -8.78 1.32
C THR A 44 -7.24 -10.22 1.63
N ALA A 45 -8.41 -10.40 2.23
CA ALA A 45 -8.92 -11.70 2.65
C ALA A 45 -10.44 -11.73 2.56
N LEU A 46 -10.99 -12.94 2.45
CA LEU A 46 -12.42 -13.17 2.56
C LEU A 46 -12.84 -13.14 4.05
N SER A 47 -13.80 -12.28 4.36
CA SER A 47 -14.35 -12.08 5.70
C SER A 47 -15.76 -11.53 5.58
N ARG A 48 -16.50 -11.49 6.70
CA ARG A 48 -17.81 -10.81 6.76
C ARG A 48 -17.80 -9.37 6.22
N LEU A 49 -16.66 -8.66 6.30
CA LEU A 49 -16.52 -7.29 5.78
C LEU A 49 -16.38 -7.24 4.24
N THR A 50 -15.88 -8.31 3.63
CA THR A 50 -15.48 -8.35 2.22
C THR A 50 -16.33 -9.31 1.37
N GLU A 51 -17.09 -10.21 1.99
CA GLU A 51 -17.98 -11.17 1.31
C GLU A 51 -18.95 -10.50 0.34
N SER A 52 -19.61 -9.41 0.76
CA SER A 52 -20.55 -8.68 -0.09
C SER A 52 -19.87 -8.02 -1.29
N LEU A 53 -18.61 -7.59 -1.14
CA LEU A 53 -17.80 -7.02 -2.21
C LEU A 53 -17.33 -8.09 -3.21
N MET A 54 -17.33 -9.36 -2.80
CA MET A 54 -16.90 -10.50 -3.60
C MET A 54 -18.06 -11.32 -4.19
N GLY A 55 -19.26 -10.73 -4.23
CA GLY A 55 -20.45 -11.36 -4.84
C GLY A 55 -21.34 -12.14 -3.88
N GLY A 56 -21.13 -12.05 -2.56
CA GLY A 56 -21.93 -12.76 -1.55
C GLY A 56 -21.35 -14.12 -1.18
N ALA A 57 -21.50 -14.54 0.08
CA ALA A 57 -20.84 -15.72 0.63
C ALA A 57 -21.25 -17.04 -0.08
N GLU A 58 -22.48 -17.10 -0.58
CA GLU A 58 -23.06 -18.21 -1.32
C GLU A 58 -22.47 -18.40 -2.73
N ASN A 59 -21.88 -17.36 -3.31
CA ASN A 59 -21.35 -17.38 -4.68
C ASN A 59 -19.84 -17.64 -4.76
N ILE A 60 -19.20 -17.91 -3.61
CA ILE A 60 -17.76 -18.12 -3.53
C ILE A 60 -17.47 -19.62 -3.38
N SER A 61 -16.77 -20.18 -4.37
CA SER A 61 -16.35 -21.59 -4.33
C SER A 61 -15.44 -21.87 -3.12
N ASP A 62 -15.41 -23.11 -2.64
CA ASP A 62 -14.52 -23.47 -1.53
C ASP A 62 -13.03 -23.28 -1.88
N SER A 63 -12.67 -23.46 -3.16
CA SER A 63 -11.33 -23.14 -3.65
C SER A 63 -10.99 -21.64 -3.53
N ALA A 64 -11.93 -20.75 -3.81
CA ALA A 64 -11.75 -19.31 -3.66
C ALA A 64 -11.72 -18.89 -2.18
N LYS A 65 -12.55 -19.51 -1.32
CA LYS A 65 -12.50 -19.32 0.14
C LYS A 65 -11.11 -19.68 0.69
N GLU A 66 -10.55 -20.80 0.24
CA GLU A 66 -9.23 -21.25 0.70
C GLU A 66 -8.08 -20.41 0.14
N ALA A 67 -8.20 -19.94 -1.11
CA ALA A 67 -7.24 -19.04 -1.73
C ALA A 67 -7.18 -17.69 -1.02
N MET A 68 -8.34 -17.15 -0.60
CA MET A 68 -8.45 -15.86 0.09
C MET A 68 -8.63 -15.99 1.61
N SER A 69 -8.31 -17.15 2.17
CA SER A 69 -8.50 -17.45 3.59
C SER A 69 -7.70 -16.48 4.48
N PRO A 70 -8.29 -15.94 5.56
CA PRO A 70 -7.59 -15.10 6.53
C PRO A 70 -6.34 -15.75 7.15
N ARG A 71 -6.22 -17.09 7.08
CA ARG A 71 -5.04 -17.81 7.58
C ARG A 71 -3.74 -17.31 6.96
N TRP A 72 -3.77 -16.85 5.70
CA TRP A 72 -2.57 -16.32 5.04
C TRP A 72 -2.07 -15.03 5.71
N ILE A 73 -2.99 -14.20 6.22
CA ILE A 73 -2.64 -13.00 7.00
C ILE A 73 -2.05 -13.40 8.36
N ALA A 74 -2.62 -14.43 8.98
CA ALA A 74 -2.20 -14.91 10.30
C ALA A 74 -0.75 -15.43 10.31
N LEU A 75 -0.26 -16.02 9.20
CA LEU A 75 1.11 -16.53 9.10
C LEU A 75 2.15 -15.42 9.32
N ILE A 76 2.08 -14.33 8.54
CA ILE A 76 3.04 -13.23 8.67
C ILE A 76 2.86 -12.48 9.98
N ALA A 77 1.62 -12.30 10.45
CA ALA A 77 1.35 -11.67 11.74
C ALA A 77 2.01 -12.45 12.89
N THR A 78 1.92 -13.78 12.87
CA THR A 78 2.52 -14.65 13.88
C THR A 78 4.04 -14.62 13.79
N TRP A 79 4.61 -14.69 12.58
CA TRP A 79 6.06 -14.65 12.39
C TRP A 79 6.68 -13.31 12.82
N LEU A 80 6.01 -12.18 12.55
CA LEU A 80 6.45 -10.85 13.00
C LEU A 80 6.52 -10.71 14.53
N CYS A 81 5.80 -11.55 15.27
CA CYS A 81 5.84 -11.59 16.73
C CYS A 81 6.90 -12.57 17.28
N SER A 82 7.71 -13.19 16.42
CA SER A 82 8.76 -14.14 16.83
C SER A 82 10.09 -13.46 17.16
N GLU A 83 11.01 -14.22 17.78
CA GLU A 83 12.39 -13.78 18.00
C GLU A 83 13.19 -13.64 16.70
N GLU A 84 12.79 -14.31 15.61
CA GLU A 84 13.49 -14.20 14.32
C GLU A 84 13.24 -12.82 13.67
N ALA A 85 12.10 -12.20 13.94
CA ALA A 85 11.67 -10.96 13.31
C ALA A 85 12.19 -9.68 13.99
N GLN A 86 13.13 -9.77 14.95
CA GLN A 86 13.59 -8.62 15.75
C GLN A 86 14.23 -7.48 14.93
N ASN A 87 14.72 -7.79 13.72
CA ASN A 87 15.29 -6.79 12.80
C ASN A 87 14.29 -6.33 11.72
N VAL A 88 13.02 -6.74 11.80
CA VAL A 88 11.97 -6.36 10.85
C VAL A 88 11.08 -5.30 11.50
N THR A 89 11.25 -4.04 11.08
CA THR A 89 10.46 -2.91 11.59
C THR A 89 10.21 -1.87 10.49
N GLY A 90 9.18 -1.05 10.66
CA GLY A 90 8.81 0.06 9.76
C GLY A 90 8.30 -0.37 8.39
N ARG A 91 7.92 -1.65 8.21
CA ARG A 91 7.45 -2.17 6.92
C ARG A 91 5.92 -2.23 6.86
N VAL A 92 5.39 -2.04 5.65
CA VAL A 92 4.01 -2.32 5.31
C VAL A 92 3.98 -3.55 4.43
N PHE A 93 3.34 -4.63 4.88
CA PHE A 93 3.21 -5.87 4.13
C PHE A 93 1.85 -5.92 3.43
N ASP A 94 1.85 -6.03 2.09
CA ASP A 94 0.64 -6.32 1.31
C ASP A 94 0.49 -7.84 1.18
N ILE A 95 -0.63 -8.37 1.67
CA ILE A 95 -0.88 -9.82 1.70
C ILE A 95 -2.20 -10.15 1.04
N ARG A 96 -2.15 -11.04 0.05
CA ARG A 96 -3.28 -11.41 -0.80
C ARG A 96 -3.26 -12.90 -1.08
N GLY A 97 -4.01 -13.65 -0.28
CA GLY A 97 -3.91 -15.10 -0.30
C GLY A 97 -2.45 -15.53 -0.11
N ARG A 98 -1.90 -16.28 -1.06
CA ARG A 98 -0.51 -16.77 -1.02
C ARG A 98 0.56 -15.72 -1.34
N HIS A 99 0.18 -14.54 -1.82
CA HIS A 99 1.13 -13.49 -2.17
C HIS A 99 1.43 -12.63 -0.95
N LEU A 100 2.71 -12.53 -0.60
CA LEU A 100 3.25 -11.67 0.45
C LEU A 100 4.27 -10.73 -0.20
N GLY A 101 4.01 -9.43 -0.13
CA GLY A 101 4.88 -8.40 -0.67
C GLY A 101 5.12 -7.28 0.33
N ILE A 102 6.14 -6.47 0.08
CA ILE A 102 6.37 -5.21 0.80
C ILE A 102 5.78 -4.10 -0.06
N ALA A 103 4.86 -3.34 0.52
CA ALA A 103 4.47 -2.05 -0.05
C ALA A 103 5.58 -1.05 0.27
N GLU A 104 6.32 -0.65 -0.75
CA GLU A 104 7.37 0.36 -0.63
C GLU A 104 6.75 1.72 -0.32
N GLY A 105 7.36 2.46 0.61
CA GLY A 105 6.90 3.79 0.99
C GLY A 105 7.16 4.82 -0.10
N TRP A 106 6.85 6.08 0.19
CA TRP A 106 7.18 7.17 -0.72
C TRP A 106 8.70 7.35 -0.82
N HIS A 107 9.20 7.33 -2.05
CA HIS A 107 10.57 7.72 -2.39
C HIS A 107 10.52 9.03 -3.16
N LEU A 108 11.52 9.89 -2.97
CA LEU A 108 11.68 11.06 -3.81
C LEU A 108 11.96 10.59 -5.24
N GLY A 109 11.06 10.94 -6.16
CA GLY A 109 11.19 10.66 -7.59
C GLY A 109 12.17 11.61 -8.28
N PRO A 110 12.01 11.84 -9.60
CA PRO A 110 12.78 12.84 -10.33
C PRO A 110 12.67 14.23 -9.70
N THR A 111 13.73 15.01 -9.81
CA THR A 111 13.81 16.37 -9.27
C THR A 111 14.31 17.34 -10.33
N ALA A 112 13.88 18.60 -10.24
CA ALA A 112 14.34 19.69 -11.07
C ALA A 112 14.44 20.98 -10.24
N GLU A 113 15.17 21.97 -10.73
CA GLU A 113 15.16 23.31 -10.15
C GLU A 113 13.83 24.02 -10.46
N GLN A 114 13.33 24.78 -9.49
CA GLN A 114 12.13 25.59 -9.66
C GLN A 114 12.51 26.89 -10.39
N PRO A 115 11.72 27.33 -11.39
CA PRO A 115 11.84 28.67 -11.93
C PRO A 115 11.33 29.72 -10.92
N ASP A 116 11.67 30.98 -11.17
CA ASP A 116 11.20 32.09 -10.35
C ASP A 116 9.73 32.46 -10.67
N GLU A 117 9.28 32.22 -11.90
CA GLU A 117 7.94 32.59 -12.37
C GLU A 117 7.04 31.35 -12.62
N PRO A 118 5.76 31.34 -12.17
CA PRO A 118 4.90 30.17 -12.27
C PRO A 118 4.57 29.70 -13.71
N ASP A 119 4.57 30.60 -14.68
CA ASP A 119 4.29 30.28 -16.10
C ASP A 119 5.45 29.54 -16.78
N GLU A 120 6.64 29.53 -16.18
CA GLU A 120 7.80 28.77 -16.63
C GLU A 120 7.78 27.30 -16.16
N LEU A 121 6.83 26.91 -15.31
CA LEU A 121 6.76 25.55 -14.75
C LEU A 121 6.33 24.48 -15.75
N GLY A 122 5.63 24.83 -16.82
CA GLY A 122 5.06 23.86 -17.76
C GLY A 122 6.10 22.83 -18.25
N PRO A 123 7.20 23.28 -18.88
CA PRO A 123 8.27 22.38 -19.34
C PRO A 123 8.95 21.60 -18.21
N VAL A 124 9.10 22.20 -17.02
CA VAL A 124 9.72 21.55 -15.85
C VAL A 124 8.86 20.38 -15.38
N VAL A 125 7.56 20.62 -15.17
CA VAL A 125 6.61 19.59 -14.75
C VAL A 125 6.47 18.50 -15.80
N GLU A 126 6.43 18.85 -17.10
CA GLU A 126 6.36 17.86 -18.17
C GLU A 126 7.53 16.87 -18.14
N ASN A 127 8.75 17.37 -17.91
CA ASN A 127 9.94 16.53 -17.80
C ASN A 127 9.91 15.64 -16.56
N LEU A 128 9.45 16.18 -15.42
CA LEU A 128 9.27 15.40 -14.20
C LEU A 128 8.23 14.28 -14.40
N MET A 129 7.09 14.58 -15.03
CA MET A 129 6.03 13.60 -15.30
C MET A 129 6.51 12.48 -16.24
N LYS A 130 7.28 12.81 -17.27
CA LYS A 130 7.90 11.81 -18.18
C LYS A 130 8.88 10.89 -17.47
N ALA A 131 9.67 11.43 -16.54
CA ALA A 131 10.70 10.69 -15.82
C ALA A 131 10.16 9.92 -14.60
N ALA A 132 9.01 10.33 -14.06
CA ALA A 132 8.46 9.73 -12.86
C ALA A 132 7.97 8.31 -13.13
N ARG A 133 8.15 7.45 -12.12
CA ARG A 133 7.48 6.15 -12.09
C ARG A 133 5.97 6.37 -11.96
N LEU A 134 5.18 5.52 -12.60
CA LEU A 134 3.73 5.57 -12.46
C LEU A 134 3.30 5.23 -11.03
N ASN A 135 2.12 5.70 -10.64
CA ASN A 135 1.52 5.27 -9.38
C ASN A 135 1.10 3.81 -9.46
N ALA A 136 1.15 3.12 -8.32
CA ALA A 136 0.65 1.77 -8.20
C ALA A 136 -0.88 1.73 -8.19
N ASP A 137 -1.48 0.78 -8.88
CA ASP A 137 -2.91 0.48 -8.79
C ASP A 137 -3.22 -0.41 -7.58
N MET A 138 -4.49 -0.84 -7.48
CA MET A 138 -4.92 -1.75 -6.42
C MET A 138 -4.28 -3.14 -6.52
N SER A 139 -3.58 -3.51 -7.59
CA SER A 139 -2.73 -4.73 -7.67
C SER A 139 -1.34 -4.53 -7.06
N GLY A 140 -0.93 -3.27 -6.85
CA GLY A 140 0.41 -2.88 -6.41
C GLY A 140 1.39 -2.68 -7.58
N GLY A 141 0.91 -2.72 -8.83
CA GLY A 141 1.72 -2.53 -10.03
C GLY A 141 1.55 -1.14 -10.65
N ASP A 142 2.59 -0.68 -11.34
CA ASP A 142 2.60 0.59 -12.06
C ASP A 142 1.45 0.65 -13.09
N HIS A 143 0.69 1.75 -13.08
CA HIS A 143 -0.53 1.87 -13.87
C HIS A 143 -0.75 3.27 -14.43
N GLU A 144 -1.20 3.33 -15.69
CA GLU A 144 -1.73 4.54 -16.34
C GLU A 144 -3.24 4.40 -16.54
N GLY A 145 -3.95 5.53 -16.65
CA GLY A 145 -5.37 5.54 -17.01
C GLY A 145 -6.16 6.63 -16.31
N PRO A 146 -7.51 6.59 -16.39
CA PRO A 146 -8.36 7.59 -15.76
C PRO A 146 -8.10 7.70 -14.25
N GLY A 147 -7.68 8.88 -13.79
CA GLY A 147 -7.35 9.13 -12.38
C GLY A 147 -5.93 8.69 -11.96
N PHE A 148 -5.12 8.20 -12.90
CA PHE A 148 -3.71 7.87 -12.72
C PHE A 148 -2.84 8.78 -13.60
N PRO A 149 -1.58 9.06 -13.21
CA PRO A 149 -0.67 9.82 -14.06
C PRO A 149 -0.35 9.06 -15.35
N SER A 150 -0.08 9.79 -16.43
CA SER A 150 0.61 9.30 -17.62
C SER A 150 2.04 9.83 -17.63
N GLN A 151 2.90 9.30 -18.51
CA GLN A 151 4.27 9.83 -18.71
C GLN A 151 4.26 11.09 -19.59
N GLY A 152 3.46 12.09 -19.21
CA GLY A 152 3.30 13.37 -19.91
C GLY A 152 2.28 14.29 -19.23
N LEU A 153 2.17 15.52 -19.71
CA LEU A 153 1.10 16.46 -19.34
C LEU A 153 -0.15 16.25 -20.21
#